data_AF-A0A7W1PGQ4-F1
#
_entry.id   AF-A0A7W1PGQ4-F1
#
_cell.length_a   1.000
_cell.length_b   1.000
_cell.length_c   1.000
_cell.angle_alpha   90.00
_cell.angle_beta   90.00
_cell.angle_gamma   90.00
#
_symmetry.space_group_name_H-M   'P 1'
#
loop_
_entity.id
_entity.type
_entity.pdbx_description
1 polymer ?
#
loop_
_entity_poly.entity_id
_entity_poly.type
_entity_poly.pdbx_seq_one_letter_code
_entity_poly.pdbx_strand_id
1 'polypeptide(L)' 'FGFAPIGEVVRGMEVVDSLHSGYGESVPRGRGPVQDSISLQGTAWLDRNFPELDGIRLARITRRWPPG' A
#
# COMPACT_ATOMS: atom_id res chain seq x y z
N PHE A 1 8.31 -19.80 6.37
CA PHE A 1 7.24 -20.52 5.67
C PHE A 1 6.47 -19.53 4.83
N GLY A 2 6.16 -19.86 3.57
CA GLY A 2 5.47 -18.99 2.62
C GLY A 2 4.20 -19.64 2.10
N PHE A 3 3.35 -18.88 1.42
CA PHE A 3 2.17 -19.40 0.74
C PHE A 3 2.59 -20.12 -0.55
N ALA A 4 2.01 -21.29 -0.81
CA ALA A 4 2.22 -21.96 -2.09
C ALA A 4 1.62 -21.09 -3.21
N PRO A 5 2.33 -20.87 -4.33
CA PRO A 5 1.78 -20.13 -5.45
C PRO A 5 0.56 -20.89 -6.02
N ILE A 6 -0.49 -20.15 -6.34
CA ILE A 6 -1.74 -20.69 -6.92
C ILE A 6 -1.93 -20.34 -8.40
N GLY A 7 -1.00 -19.57 -8.98
CA GLY A 7 -1.06 -19.11 -10.35
C GLY A 7 -0.04 -17.99 -10.62
N GLU A 8 -0.04 -17.49 -11.86
CA GLU A 8 0.82 -16.40 -12.31
C GLU A 8 0.03 -15.35 -13.11
N VAL A 9 0.55 -14.13 -13.14
CA VAL A 9 -0.01 -13.04 -13.95
C VAL A 9 0.53 -13.17 -15.37
N VAL A 10 -0.34 -13.52 -16.32
CA VAL A 10 0.06 -13.72 -17.73
C VAL A 10 -0.06 -12.47 -18.61
N ARG A 11 -0.75 -11.42 -18.14
CA ARG A 11 -0.94 -10.13 -18.81
C ARG A 11 -1.17 -9.04 -17.77
N GLY A 12 -0.72 -7.80 -18.03
CA GLY A 12 -0.92 -6.67 -17.12
C GLY A 12 0.17 -6.50 -16.07
N MET A 13 1.29 -7.22 -16.17
CA MET A 13 2.42 -7.06 -15.24
C MET A 13 3.05 -5.68 -15.33
N GLU A 14 2.98 -5.05 -16.50
CA GLU A 14 3.44 -3.67 -16.72
C GLU A 14 2.75 -2.66 -15.78
N VAL A 15 1.51 -2.93 -15.35
CA VAL A 15 0.81 -2.09 -14.37
C VAL A 15 1.44 -2.25 -12.99
N VAL A 16 1.77 -3.47 -12.59
CA VAL A 16 2.44 -3.74 -11.31
C VAL A 16 3.84 -3.15 -11.32
N ASP A 17 4.58 -3.30 -12.42
CA ASP A 17 5.93 -2.77 -12.60
C ASP A 17 5.96 -1.22 -12.60
N SER A 18 4.83 -0.57 -12.89
CA SER A 18 4.72 0.89 -12.86
C SER A 18 4.58 1.46 -11.44
N LEU A 19 4.33 0.62 -10.42
CA LEU A 19 4.25 1.07 -9.04
C LEU A 19 5.61 1.54 -8.53
N HIS A 20 5.63 2.61 -7.74
CA HIS A 20 6.86 3.09 -7.13
C HIS A 20 7.49 2.04 -6.20
N SER A 21 8.69 1.59 -6.53
CA SER A 21 9.39 0.50 -5.82
C SER A 21 10.45 0.98 -4.82
N GLY A 22 10.53 2.29 -4.52
CA GLY A 22 11.62 2.88 -3.72
C GLY A 22 11.56 2.56 -2.23
N TYR A 23 10.37 2.31 -1.68
CA TYR A 23 10.19 2.04 -0.24
C TYR A 23 10.21 0.54 0.11
N GLY A 24 9.46 -0.27 -0.65
CA GLY A 24 9.31 -1.70 -0.39
C GLY A 24 8.63 -1.99 0.96
N GLU A 25 8.96 -3.15 1.53
CA GLU A 25 8.44 -3.63 2.82
C GLU A 25 8.94 -2.79 4.01
N SER A 26 8.27 -2.89 5.16
CA SER A 26 8.78 -2.32 6.41
C SER A 26 10.16 -2.88 6.79
N VAL A 27 10.89 -2.14 7.63
CA VAL A 27 12.12 -2.64 8.26
C VAL A 27 11.86 -3.95 9.04
N PRO A 28 12.82 -4.89 9.10
CA PRO A 28 14.21 -4.79 8.62
C PRO A 28 14.40 -5.19 7.15
N ARG A 29 13.36 -5.64 6.45
CA ARG A 29 13.50 -6.23 5.10
C ARG A 29 13.44 -5.20 3.98
N GLY A 30 12.85 -4.03 4.23
CA GLY A 30 12.85 -2.91 3.31
C GLY A 30 12.96 -1.57 4.04
N ARG A 31 12.49 -0.52 3.38
CA ARG A 31 12.53 0.87 3.86
C ARG A 31 11.13 1.48 3.99
N GLY A 32 10.09 0.65 3.93
CA GLY A 32 8.69 1.05 3.97
C GLY A 32 8.22 1.54 5.34
N PRO A 33 7.00 2.11 5.40
CA PRO A 33 6.41 2.67 6.61
C PRO A 33 6.40 1.71 7.81
N VAL A 34 6.60 2.25 9.01
CA VAL A 34 6.56 1.49 10.27
C VAL A 34 5.18 1.66 10.92
N GLN A 35 4.50 0.54 11.18
CA GLN A 35 3.11 0.54 11.66
C GLN A 35 2.92 1.33 12.97
N ASP A 36 3.87 1.26 13.90
CA ASP A 36 3.81 2.00 15.16
C ASP A 36 3.92 3.51 14.95
N SER A 37 4.75 3.96 14.01
CA SER A 37 4.88 5.38 13.67
C SER A 37 3.64 5.91 12.99
N ILE A 38 3.01 5.12 12.11
CA ILE A 38 1.72 5.47 11.50
C ILE A 38 0.65 5.60 12.58
N SER A 39 0.60 4.67 13.53
CA SER A 39 -0.39 4.68 14.62
C SER A 39 -0.22 5.89 15.54
N LEU A 40 1.02 6.27 15.86
CA LEU A 40 1.32 7.36 16.80
C LEU A 40 1.27 8.76 16.15
N GLN A 41 1.72 8.89 14.90
CA GLN A 41 1.96 10.20 14.28
C GLN A 41 1.10 10.46 13.04
N GLY A 42 0.43 9.43 12.52
CA GLY A 42 -0.50 9.55 11.40
C GLY A 42 0.12 10.07 10.10
N THR A 43 -0.72 10.71 9.29
CA THR A 43 -0.37 11.20 7.95
C THR A 43 0.80 12.19 7.97
N ALA A 44 0.92 13.03 9.00
CA ALA A 44 2.00 14.00 9.07
C ALA A 44 3.40 13.35 9.10
N TRP A 45 3.52 12.14 9.65
CA TRP A 45 4.77 11.38 9.58
C TRP A 45 4.98 10.74 8.21
N LEU A 46 3.93 10.21 7.58
CA LEU A 46 4.00 9.67 6.23
C LEU A 46 4.44 10.76 5.23
N ASP A 47 3.82 11.93 5.26
CA ASP A 47 4.16 13.04 4.35
C ASP A 47 5.62 13.49 4.48
N ARG A 48 6.19 13.45 5.70
CA ARG A 48 7.58 13.84 5.95
C ARG A 48 8.59 12.77 5.54
N ASN A 49 8.27 11.50 5.70
CA ASN A 49 9.23 10.40 5.56
C ASN A 49 9.06 9.60 4.25
N PHE A 50 7.90 9.69 3.62
CA PHE A 50 7.51 8.95 2.42
C PHE A 50 6.84 9.89 1.39
N PRO A 51 7.57 10.91 0.89
CA PRO A 51 7.01 11.95 0.03
C PRO A 51 6.46 11.46 -1.32
N GLU A 52 6.83 10.26 -1.76
CA GLU A 52 6.36 9.62 -3.00
C GLU A 52 5.18 8.66 -2.75
N LEU A 53 4.69 8.56 -1.52
CA LEU A 53 3.56 7.70 -1.17
C LEU A 53 2.25 8.39 -1.54
N ASP A 54 1.43 7.71 -2.35
CA ASP A 54 0.09 8.16 -2.67
C ASP A 54 -0.83 8.17 -1.45
N GLY A 55 -1.66 9.20 -1.34
CA GLY A 55 -2.66 9.37 -0.29
C GLY A 55 -4.09 9.40 -0.84
N ILE A 56 -5.01 8.69 -0.19
CA ILE A 56 -6.44 8.78 -0.49
C ILE A 56 -7.00 10.03 0.20
N ARG A 57 -7.41 11.04 -0.58
CA ARG A 57 -7.99 12.29 -0.05
C ARG A 57 -9.47 12.17 0.32
N LEU A 58 -10.22 11.33 -0.39
CA LEU A 58 -11.64 11.12 -0.15
C LEU A 58 -12.01 9.69 -0.53
N ALA A 59 -12.60 8.96 0.41
CA ALA A 59 -13.29 7.71 0.15
C ALA A 59 -14.73 7.86 0.64
N ARG A 60 -15.70 7.46 -0.19
CA ARG A 60 -17.12 7.49 0.17
C ARG A 60 -17.82 6.23 -0.30
N ILE A 61 -18.80 5.77 0.48
CA ILE A 61 -19.68 4.68 0.07
C ILE A 61 -20.61 5.21 -1.02
N THR A 62 -20.53 4.63 -2.21
CA THR A 62 -21.40 4.99 -3.35
C THR A 62 -22.61 4.06 -3.47
N ARG A 63 -22.53 2.83 -2.95
CA ARG A 63 -23.61 1.84 -2.94
C ARG A 63 -23.41 0.84 -1.80
N ARG A 64 -24.47 0.47 -1.08
CA ARG A 64 -24.45 -0.63 -0.09
C ARG A 64 -25.05 -1.90 -0.71
N TRP A 65 -24.53 -3.06 -0.32
CA TRP A 65 -25.07 -4.38 -0.71
C TRP A 65 -25.29 -5.26 0.55
N PRO A 66 -26.44 -5.95 0.71
CA PRO A 66 -27.61 -5.89 -0.16
C PRO A 66 -28.18 -4.46 -0.23
N PRO A 67 -28.91 -4.12 -1.32
CA PRO A 67 -29.66 -2.88 -1.34
C PRO A 67 -30.67 -2.96 -0.20
N GLY A 68 -30.68 -1.97 0.69
CA GLY A 68 -31.73 -1.83 1.70
C GLY A 68 -33.07 -1.48 1.06
#